data_AF-A0A5C3KCC7-F1
#
_entry.id   AF-A0A5C3KCC7-F1
#
_cell.length_a   1.000
_cell.length_b   1.000
_cell.length_c   1.000
_cell.angle_alpha   90.00
_cell.angle_beta   90.00
_cell.angle_gamma   90.00
#
_symmetry.space_group_name_H-M   'P 1'
#
loop_
_entity.id
_entity.type
_entity.pdbx_description
1 polymer ?
#
loop_
_entity_poly.entity_id
_entity_poly.type
_entity_poly.pdbx_seq_one_letter_code
_entity_poly.pdbx_strand_id
1 'polypeptide(L)'
;PILNVPSDIAFLLDAQPETTTEAVLIAALREATEEVKGLKQRVVELQASNILNEAYCNKLRFQLAMKEEKSKAKGQKKGKLMGDGLPRMLTSDKFHEQVVQFTEWKRKDEEG
;
A
#
# COMPACT_ATOMS: atom_id res chain seq x y z
N PRO A 1 0.02 37.48 37.95
CA PRO A 1 0.91 37.87 36.83
C PRO A 1 0.93 36.75 35.77
N ILE A 2 0.48 37.05 34.55
CA ILE A 2 0.58 36.11 33.43
C ILE A 2 2.03 36.15 32.96
N LEU A 3 2.77 35.06 33.19
CA LEU A 3 4.11 34.92 32.64
C LEU A 3 3.97 34.82 31.12
N ASN A 4 4.45 35.83 30.40
CA ASN A 4 4.60 35.77 28.95
C ASN A 4 5.78 34.84 28.65
N VAL A 5 5.51 33.54 28.59
CA VAL A 5 6.52 32.52 28.29
C VAL A 5 6.77 32.55 26.77
N PRO A 6 7.99 32.86 26.32
CA PRO A 6 8.34 32.80 24.91
C PRO A 6 8.08 31.39 24.36
N SER A 7 7.60 31.29 23.11
CA SER A 7 7.35 30.00 22.45
C SER A 7 8.61 29.14 22.30
N ASP A 8 9.79 29.79 22.31
CA ASP A 8 11.08 29.13 22.31
C ASP A 8 11.73 29.26 23.69
N ILE A 9 11.76 28.13 24.40
CA ILE A 9 12.35 27.99 25.74
C ILE A 9 13.75 27.38 25.70
N ALA A 10 14.35 27.23 24.52
CA ALA A 10 15.67 26.59 24.37
C ALA A 10 16.76 27.31 25.19
N PHE A 11 16.66 28.63 25.34
CA PHE A 11 17.60 29.43 26.15
C PHE A 11 17.63 29.02 27.63
N LEU A 12 16.55 28.41 28.15
CA LEU A 12 16.48 27.95 29.55
C LEU A 12 17.32 26.70 29.79
N LEU A 13 17.66 25.95 28.74
CA LEU A 13 18.53 24.79 28.87
C LEU A 13 19.93 25.24 29.31
N ASP A 14 20.43 26.36 28.77
CA ASP A 14 21.78 26.87 29.01
C ASP A 14 21.88 27.85 30.19
N ALA A 15 20.76 28.12 30.87
CA ALA A 15 20.74 28.99 32.04
C ALA A 15 21.52 28.38 33.21
N GLN A 16 22.28 29.21 33.92
CA GLN A 16 22.94 28.83 35.16
C GLN A 16 21.90 28.84 36.30
N PRO A 17 21.63 27.70 36.97
CA PRO A 17 20.67 27.67 38.07
C PRO A 17 21.20 28.42 39.29
N GLU A 18 20.37 29.25 39.90
CA GLU A 18 20.68 29.95 41.16
C GLU A 18 20.15 29.16 42.36
N THR A 19 19.11 28.35 42.16
CA THR A 19 18.49 27.52 43.21
C THR A 19 18.54 26.02 42.90
N THR A 20 18.46 25.19 43.94
CA THR A 20 18.40 23.73 43.79
C THR A 20 17.16 23.27 43.02
N THR A 21 16.03 23.96 43.20
CA THR A 21 14.79 23.72 42.46
C THR A 21 14.94 24.02 40.97
N GLU A 22 15.60 25.11 40.61
CA GLU A 22 15.88 25.43 39.20
C GLU A 22 16.79 24.39 38.56
N ALA A 23 17.81 23.92 39.28
CA ALA A 23 18.68 22.86 38.78
C ALA A 23 17.90 21.57 38.44
N VAL A 24 16.95 21.18 39.30
CA VAL A 24 16.07 20.02 39.05
C VAL A 24 15.16 20.26 37.84
N LEU A 25 14.58 21.46 37.72
CA LEU A 25 13.70 21.79 36.60
C LEU A 25 14.45 21.83 35.26
N ILE A 26 15.67 22.38 35.23
CA ILE A 26 16.51 22.40 34.02
C ILE A 26 16.90 20.96 33.64
N ALA A 27 17.22 20.10 34.61
CA ALA A 27 17.50 18.68 34.35
C ALA A 27 16.28 17.97 33.73
N ALA A 28 15.09 18.15 34.32
CA ALA A 28 13.85 17.58 33.79
C ALA A 28 13.51 18.12 32.39
N LEU A 29 13.77 19.41 32.14
CA LEU A 29 13.56 20.03 30.84
C LEU A 29 14.49 19.47 29.77
N ARG A 30 15.78 19.23 30.11
CA ARG A 30 16.75 18.59 29.22
C ARG A 30 16.31 17.18 28.83
N GLU A 31 15.90 16.38 29.81
CA GLU A 31 15.40 15.01 29.59
C GLU A 31 14.18 15.00 28.67
N ALA A 32 13.16 15.81 28.99
CA ALA A 32 11.95 15.90 28.18
C ALA A 32 12.24 16.40 26.76
N THR A 33 13.19 17.32 26.59
CA THR A 33 13.57 17.85 25.27
C THR A 33 14.24 16.79 24.40
N GLU A 34 15.16 16.01 24.96
CA GLU A 34 15.78 14.89 24.24
C GLU A 34 14.77 13.79 23.91
N GLU A 35 13.82 13.50 24.81
CA GLU A 35 12.74 12.55 24.54
C GLU A 35 11.85 13.02 23.38
N VAL A 36 11.42 14.28 23.39
CA VAL A 36 10.62 14.88 22.32
C VAL A 36 11.37 14.85 20.98
N LYS A 37 12.68 15.11 21.00
CA LYS A 37 13.53 15.03 19.80
C LYS A 37 13.56 13.60 19.25
N GLY A 38 13.74 12.59 20.11
CA GLY A 38 13.69 11.18 19.72
C GLY A 38 12.31 10.76 19.19
N LEU A 39 11.23 11.24 19.81
CA LEU A 39 9.86 11.02 19.34
C LEU A 39 9.63 11.63 17.95
N LYS A 40 10.05 12.88 17.74
CA LYS A 40 9.94 13.56 16.44
C LYS A 40 10.66 12.78 15.35
N GLN A 41 11.87 12.28 15.62
CA GLN A 41 12.60 11.45 14.67
C GLN A 41 11.83 10.17 14.31
N ARG A 42 11.31 9.44 15.32
CA ARG A 42 10.48 8.25 15.09
C ARG A 42 9.22 8.54 14.28
N VAL A 43 8.58 9.68 14.52
CA VAL A 43 7.39 10.10 13.76
C VAL A 43 7.75 10.32 12.29
N VAL A 44 8.88 10.96 11.99
CA VAL A 44 9.34 11.15 10.61
C VAL A 44 9.60 9.81 9.92
N GLU A 45 10.25 8.87 10.60
CA GLU A 45 10.51 7.52 10.08
C GLU A 45 9.19 6.76 9.79
N LEU A 46 8.23 6.82 10.72
CA LEU A 46 6.91 6.21 10.55
C LEU A 46 6.12 6.84 9.38
N GLN A 47 6.17 8.16 9.25
CA GLN A 47 5.53 8.87 8.14
C GLN A 47 6.14 8.47 6.80
N ALA A 48 7.47 8.43 6.71
CA ALA A 48 8.17 8.00 5.50
C ALA A 48 7.81 6.55 5.12
N SER A 49 7.79 5.65 6.10
CA SER A 49 7.38 4.25 5.89
C SER A 49 5.93 4.16 5.42
N ASN A 50 5.02 4.93 6.01
CA ASN A 50 3.61 4.89 5.66
C ASN A 50 3.37 5.38 4.22
N ILE A 51 4.02 6.47 3.81
CA ILE A 51 3.94 7.00 2.44
C ILE A 51 4.43 5.94 1.43
N LEU A 52 5.55 5.27 1.74
CA LEU A 52 6.09 4.22 0.88
C LEU A 52 5.13 3.02 0.79
N ASN A 53 4.57 2.60 1.93
CA ASN A 53 3.62 1.50 2.01
C ASN A 53 2.33 1.82 1.24
N GLU A 54 1.84 3.06 1.30
CA GLU A 54 0.68 3.51 0.56
C GLU A 54 0.94 3.46 -0.95
N ALA A 55 2.07 4.02 -1.41
CA ALA A 55 2.46 3.99 -2.82
C ALA A 55 2.60 2.55 -3.34
N TYR A 56 3.20 1.66 -2.55
CA TYR A 56 3.33 0.25 -2.86
C TYR A 56 1.97 -0.45 -2.94
N CYS A 57 1.13 -0.29 -1.92
CA CYS A 57 -0.21 -0.88 -1.87
C CYS A 57 -1.07 -0.42 -3.06
N ASN A 58 -1.01 0.87 -3.41
CA ASN A 58 -1.74 1.41 -4.55
C ASN A 58 -1.25 0.77 -5.87
N LYS A 59 0.07 0.69 -6.08
CA LYS A 59 0.64 0.01 -7.24
C LYS A 59 0.21 -1.46 -7.33
N LEU A 60 0.24 -2.18 -6.21
CA LEU A 60 -0.18 -3.59 -6.15
C LEU A 60 -1.67 -3.75 -6.49
N ARG A 61 -2.54 -2.90 -5.93
CA ARG A 61 -3.98 -2.91 -6.23
C ARG A 61 -4.24 -2.71 -7.72
N PHE A 62 -3.58 -1.75 -8.36
CA PHE A 62 -3.70 -1.55 -9.81
C PHE A 62 -3.23 -2.76 -10.61
N GLN A 63 -2.11 -3.37 -10.25
CA GLN A 63 -1.61 -4.56 -10.93
C GLN A 63 -2.58 -5.74 -10.80
N LEU A 64 -3.17 -5.93 -9.63
CA LEU A 64 -4.17 -6.97 -9.39
C LEU A 64 -5.45 -6.70 -10.19
N ALA A 65 -5.99 -5.48 -10.14
CA ALA A 65 -7.17 -5.11 -10.93
C ALA A 65 -6.95 -5.35 -12.44
N MET A 66 -5.82 -4.92 -12.98
CA MET A 66 -5.47 -5.15 -14.39
C MET A 66 -5.34 -6.65 -14.72
N LYS A 67 -4.79 -7.45 -13.81
CA LYS A 67 -4.67 -8.91 -13.99
C LYS A 67 -6.04 -9.57 -13.96
N GLU A 68 -6.91 -9.17 -13.05
CA GLU A 68 -8.28 -9.66 -12.92
C GLU A 68 -9.10 -9.33 -14.17
N GLU A 69 -9.06 -8.09 -14.65
CA GLU A 69 -9.71 -7.68 -15.90
C GLU A 69 -9.21 -8.50 -17.08
N LYS A 70 -7.89 -8.67 -17.22
CA LYS A 70 -7.31 -9.53 -18.27
C LYS A 70 -7.76 -10.98 -18.14
N SER A 71 -7.92 -11.51 -16.93
CA SER A 71 -8.39 -12.88 -16.71
C SER A 71 -9.86 -13.06 -17.09
N LYS A 72 -10.72 -12.09 -16.74
CA LYS A 72 -12.13 -12.05 -17.15
C LYS A 72 -12.25 -11.95 -18.67
N ALA A 73 -11.47 -11.05 -19.29
CA ALA A 73 -11.43 -10.90 -20.73
C ALA A 73 -10.87 -12.13 -21.47
N LYS A 74 -9.90 -12.86 -20.88
CA LYS A 74 -9.38 -14.14 -21.44
C LYS A 74 -10.45 -15.23 -21.44
N GLY A 75 -11.24 -15.36 -20.37
CA GLY A 75 -12.38 -16.28 -20.32
C GLY A 75 -13.51 -15.91 -21.29
N GLN A 76 -13.57 -14.63 -21.71
CA GLN A 76 -14.54 -14.12 -22.69
C GLN A 76 -14.04 -14.09 -24.13
N LYS A 77 -12.82 -14.58 -24.44
CA LYS A 77 -12.36 -14.69 -25.85
C LYS A 77 -13.16 -15.78 -26.57
N LYS A 78 -14.34 -15.40 -27.06
CA LYS A 78 -15.23 -16.14 -27.97
C LYS A 78 -14.51 -16.42 -29.30
N GLY A 79 -13.55 -17.32 -29.31
CA GLY A 79 -12.76 -17.58 -30.53
C GLY A 79 -11.66 -18.61 -30.38
N LYS A 80 -11.37 -19.09 -29.17
CA LYS A 80 -10.54 -20.27 -28.98
C LYS A 80 -11.41 -21.43 -28.52
N LEU A 81 -11.25 -22.58 -29.17
CA LEU A 81 -11.85 -23.86 -28.79
C LEU A 81 -11.58 -24.20 -27.30
N MET A 82 -10.39 -23.85 -26.81
CA MET A 82 -9.99 -23.97 -25.41
C MET A 82 -9.60 -22.57 -24.88
N GLY A 83 -10.52 -21.92 -24.17
CA GLY A 83 -10.42 -20.48 -23.85
C GLY A 83 -9.40 -20.09 -22.79
N ASP A 84 -9.03 -20.97 -21.87
CA ASP A 84 -8.23 -20.64 -20.69
C ASP A 84 -6.73 -21.01 -20.78
N GLY A 85 -6.34 -21.81 -21.78
CA GLY A 85 -4.93 -22.19 -22.02
C GLY A 85 -4.32 -23.13 -20.98
N LEU A 86 -5.14 -23.78 -20.14
CA LEU A 86 -4.68 -24.75 -19.15
C LEU A 86 -4.52 -26.15 -19.79
N PRO A 87 -3.44 -26.89 -19.48
CA PRO A 87 -3.32 -28.29 -19.89
C PRO A 87 -4.46 -29.12 -19.29
N ARG A 88 -5.19 -29.85 -20.13
CA ARG A 88 -6.25 -30.77 -19.69
C ARG A 88 -6.16 -32.09 -20.44
N MET A 89 -6.42 -33.17 -19.71
CA MET A 89 -6.62 -34.48 -20.31
C MET A 89 -8.03 -34.51 -20.92
N LEU A 90 -8.09 -34.46 -22.24
CA LEU A 90 -9.33 -34.55 -22.99
C LEU A 90 -9.52 -35.99 -23.46
N THR A 91 -10.68 -36.56 -23.17
CA THR A 91 -11.11 -37.81 -23.81
C THR A 91 -11.65 -37.50 -25.21
N SER A 92 -11.50 -38.45 -26.14
CA SER A 92 -11.90 -38.32 -27.55
C SER A 92 -13.29 -37.68 -27.70
N ASP A 93 -14.28 -38.19 -26.98
CA ASP A 93 -15.68 -37.76 -27.08
C ASP A 93 -15.88 -36.32 -26.62
N LYS A 94 -15.27 -35.96 -25.47
CA LYS A 94 -15.37 -34.60 -24.90
C LYS A 94 -14.72 -33.56 -25.81
N PHE A 95 -13.62 -33.92 -26.46
CA PHE A 95 -12.97 -33.03 -27.42
C PHE A 95 -13.82 -32.85 -28.69
N HIS A 96 -14.36 -33.96 -29.22
CA HIS A 96 -15.20 -33.91 -30.41
C HIS A 96 -16.44 -33.04 -30.20
N GLU A 97 -17.13 -33.20 -29.07
CA GLU A 97 -18.31 -32.41 -28.70
C GLU A 97 -17.99 -30.90 -28.63
N GLN A 98 -16.84 -30.54 -28.05
CA GLN A 98 -16.39 -29.14 -27.99
C GLN A 98 -16.06 -28.57 -29.36
N VAL A 99 -15.47 -29.35 -30.27
CA VAL A 99 -15.19 -28.93 -31.65
C VAL A 99 -16.49 -28.67 -32.41
N VAL A 100 -17.47 -29.56 -32.30
CA VAL A 100 -18.79 -29.40 -32.95
C VAL A 100 -19.45 -28.10 -32.50
N GLN A 101 -19.57 -27.90 -31.18
CA GLN A 101 -20.16 -26.67 -30.62
C GLN A 101 -19.43 -25.40 -31.09
N PHE A 102 -18.09 -25.45 -31.18
CA PHE A 102 -17.29 -24.31 -31.66
C PHE A 102 -17.51 -24.02 -33.15
N THR A 103 -17.58 -25.06 -34.00
CA THR A 103 -17.80 -24.90 -35.45
C THR A 103 -19.19 -24.36 -35.76
N GLU A 104 -20.23 -24.84 -35.06
CA GLU A 104 -21.59 -24.32 -35.20
C GLU A 104 -21.71 -22.86 -34.75
N TRP A 105 -21.05 -22.52 -33.64
CA TRP A 105 -20.99 -21.15 -33.17
C TRP A 105 -20.30 -20.24 -34.20
N LYS A 106 -19.17 -20.67 -34.76
CA LYS A 106 -18.44 -19.93 -35.80
C LYS A 106 -19.26 -19.67 -37.05
N ARG A 107 -19.96 -20.69 -37.53
CA ARG A 107 -20.85 -20.57 -38.69
C ARG A 107 -21.96 -19.54 -38.47
N LYS A 108 -22.56 -19.52 -37.26
CA LYS A 108 -23.61 -18.54 -36.90
C LYS A 108 -23.09 -17.10 -36.76
N ASP A 109 -21.81 -16.92 -36.41
CA ASP A 109 -21.15 -15.62 -36.29
C ASP A 109 -20.73 -15.05 -37.67
N GLU A 110 -20.52 -15.92 -38.67
CA GLU A 110 -20.15 -15.54 -40.05
C GLU A 110 -21.36 -15.32 -40.97
N GLU A 111 -22.52 -15.91 -40.66
CA GLU A 111 -23.77 -15.81 -41.44
C GLU A 111 -24.71 -14.66 -40.99
N GLY A 112 -24.37 -13.93 -39.91
CA GLY A 112 -25.16 -12.81 -39.36
C GLY A 112 -24.47 -11.46 -39.48
#